data_AF-A0A1H0L9E8-F1
#
_entry.id   AF-A0A1H0L9E8-F1
#
_cell.length_a   1.000
_cell.length_b   1.000
_cell.length_c   1.000
_cell.angle_alpha   90.00
_cell.angle_beta   90.00
_cell.angle_gamma   90.00
#
_symmetry.space_group_name_H-M   'P 1'
#
loop_
_entity.id
_entity.type
_entity.pdbx_description
1 polymer ?
#
loop_
_entity_poly.entity_id
_entity_poly.type
_entity_poly.pdbx_seq_one_letter_code
_entity_poly.pdbx_strand_id
1 'polypeptide(L)'
;MTNAAPLFNPARGREITVVGIDGAGKSTLATRLHQALNDAGQKAVLIGKHSTDVPMDPELSAYVDQLNALVYRRDARVAQACGDHYWLLALAAWYTLQDKIVIQPALAAGTHVVLDNAHHKILARYAINPDVSTSLAEQVFAHLTEPDLVFFLRIDARAALARKGEFSSLETGHSGGDDEDFIRYQDLVLAKLQEHEQRGGWLSMNVTHIDRDAVYKPQPQPSPTASSSPSDPPDSPRGLHQMPVTRPTDGEYVCHGVTWATGDPRLLLAPLPDGSLVYTEIMHQQLGFAIGTGRWCTGRYQFVDTVRVEAVACLDRAPAGQSGQCARCFRQDEFRFAHQFHQDGRAPEALRRYMEKPHLLYLATFADGATKVGTAAEPRKRSRLDEQGALFATYLAESPDGRAVRHLEDALTRTLHVPQTVRATTKLKALANLTDLTAASATHDHHVTRAADALAVMDTSAMLEKWTPPAEGDRMRVTDGVRVLYPHDLREGEHGFTIVSCVGTQVLAILPGDDQVGYVLDLGALKGRRITVGPFTSPTAAVQSSLF
;
A
#
# COMPACT_ATOMS: atom_id res chain seq x y z
N MET A 1 5.47 44.48 30.16
CA MET A 1 4.32 43.55 30.12
C MET A 1 4.45 42.72 28.87
N THR A 2 4.58 41.42 29.08
CA THR A 2 5.09 40.39 28.18
C THR A 2 4.08 40.02 27.10
N ASN A 3 4.45 40.24 25.83
CA ASN A 3 3.80 39.58 24.69
C ASN A 3 4.21 38.10 24.72
N ALA A 4 3.26 37.22 25.00
CA ALA A 4 3.45 35.77 24.86
C ALA A 4 3.51 35.45 23.35
N ALA A 5 4.70 35.04 22.90
CA ALA A 5 4.87 34.43 21.59
C ALA A 5 4.06 33.12 21.51
N PRO A 6 3.50 32.77 20.35
CA PRO A 6 2.97 31.43 20.14
C PRO A 6 4.11 30.42 20.31
N LEU A 7 3.86 29.36 21.09
CA LEU A 7 4.79 28.25 21.29
C LEU A 7 5.06 27.57 19.94
N PHE A 8 6.19 27.89 19.33
CA PHE A 8 6.74 27.19 18.17
C PHE A 8 6.95 25.71 18.51
N ASN A 9 6.29 24.80 17.80
CA ASN A 9 6.72 23.41 17.73
C ASN A 9 7.96 23.38 16.80
N PRO A 10 9.18 23.08 17.30
CA PRO A 10 10.35 23.01 16.44
C PRO A 10 10.13 21.89 15.41
N ALA A 11 10.42 22.16 14.14
CA ALA A 11 10.27 21.17 13.08
C ALA A 11 11.04 19.88 13.44
N ARG A 12 10.35 18.74 13.47
CA ARG A 12 10.97 17.41 13.64
C ARG A 12 12.13 17.28 12.65
N GLY A 13 13.22 16.67 13.09
CA GLY A 13 14.29 16.24 12.20
C GLY A 13 13.73 15.31 11.11
N ARG A 14 14.50 15.18 10.04
CA ARG A 14 14.18 14.28 8.92
C ARG A 14 15.14 13.11 8.89
N GLU A 15 14.61 11.92 8.69
CA GLU A 15 15.40 10.73 8.43
C GLU A 15 15.65 10.57 6.93
N ILE A 16 16.93 10.52 6.55
CA ILE A 16 17.37 10.46 5.16
C ILE A 16 18.25 9.23 5.00
N THR A 17 17.77 8.23 4.26
CA THR A 17 18.48 6.97 4.06
C THR A 17 19.18 6.93 2.70
N VAL A 18 20.43 6.46 2.66
CA VAL A 18 21.13 6.14 1.41
C VAL A 18 21.15 4.61 1.19
N VAL A 19 20.58 4.16 0.06
CA VAL A 19 20.42 2.75 -0.32
C VAL A 19 21.16 2.45 -1.61
N GLY A 20 21.63 1.22 -1.77
CA GLY A 20 22.37 0.76 -2.94
C GLY A 20 23.13 -0.54 -2.66
N ILE A 21 23.51 -1.25 -3.72
CA ILE A 21 24.32 -2.47 -3.62
C ILE A 21 25.72 -2.18 -3.07
N ASP A 22 26.47 -3.24 -2.74
CA ASP A 22 27.86 -3.10 -2.29
C ASP A 22 28.71 -2.48 -3.42
N GLY A 23 29.52 -1.46 -3.09
CA GLY A 23 30.27 -0.68 -4.09
C GLY A 23 29.55 0.56 -4.67
N ALA A 24 28.29 0.81 -4.32
CA ALA A 24 27.51 1.94 -4.87
C ALA A 24 27.93 3.35 -4.39
N GLY A 25 28.79 3.47 -3.36
CA GLY A 25 29.21 4.77 -2.81
C GLY A 25 28.28 5.36 -1.75
N LYS A 26 27.45 4.54 -1.08
CA LYS A 26 26.51 4.96 -0.03
C LYS A 26 27.17 5.80 1.08
N SER A 27 28.25 5.28 1.67
CA SER A 27 28.98 5.94 2.75
C SER A 27 29.55 7.30 2.34
N THR A 28 30.02 7.41 1.09
CA THR A 28 30.52 8.67 0.53
C THR A 28 29.40 9.71 0.45
N LEU A 29 28.25 9.35 -0.10
CA LEU A 29 27.11 10.27 -0.20
C LEU A 29 26.56 10.63 1.19
N ALA A 30 26.38 9.65 2.07
CA ALA A 30 25.87 9.85 3.42
C ALA A 30 26.77 10.81 4.23
N THR A 31 28.09 10.62 4.16
CA THR A 31 29.08 11.49 4.82
C THR A 31 29.02 12.92 4.27
N ARG A 32 28.99 13.08 2.95
CA ARG A 32 28.93 14.41 2.31
C ARG A 32 27.61 15.11 2.59
N LEU A 33 26.49 14.39 2.60
CA LEU A 33 25.18 14.93 2.92
C LEU A 33 25.13 15.40 4.38
N HIS A 34 25.62 14.58 5.32
CA HIS A 34 25.74 14.95 6.72
C HIS A 34 26.58 16.23 6.90
N GLN A 35 27.73 16.34 6.23
CA GLN A 35 28.56 17.53 6.26
C GLN A 35 27.81 18.75 5.69
N ALA A 36 27.19 18.63 4.51
CA ALA A 36 26.47 19.72 3.87
C ALA A 36 25.29 20.24 4.69
N LEU A 37 24.57 19.37 5.41
CA LEU A 37 23.50 19.78 6.32
C LEU A 37 24.05 20.62 7.48
N ASN A 38 25.12 20.13 8.14
CA ASN A 38 25.74 20.85 9.25
C ASN A 38 26.37 22.17 8.81
N ASP A 39 27.03 22.21 7.65
CA ASP A 39 27.60 23.45 7.06
C ASP A 39 26.50 24.48 6.73
N ALA A 40 25.30 24.02 6.39
CA ALA A 40 24.11 24.86 6.17
C ALA A 40 23.39 25.26 7.48
N GLY A 41 23.96 24.96 8.65
CA GLY A 41 23.39 25.24 9.96
C GLY A 41 22.23 24.34 10.37
N GLN A 42 21.97 23.26 9.63
CA GLN A 42 20.96 22.25 9.96
C GLN A 42 21.61 21.14 10.80
N LYS A 43 21.16 20.96 12.04
CA LYS A 43 21.71 19.90 12.92
C LYS A 43 21.47 18.54 12.28
N ALA A 44 22.53 17.77 12.04
CA ALA A 44 22.43 16.42 11.50
C ALA A 44 23.39 15.46 12.20
N VAL A 45 23.00 14.19 12.30
CA VAL A 45 23.84 13.07 12.74
C VAL A 45 23.94 12.02 11.64
N LEU A 46 25.11 11.41 11.50
CA LEU A 46 25.35 10.29 10.58
C LEU A 46 25.35 8.98 11.38
N ILE A 47 24.46 8.07 11.00
CA ILE A 47 24.33 6.75 11.63
C ILE A 47 24.66 5.69 10.59
N GLY A 48 25.62 4.82 10.90
CA GLY A 48 26.00 3.68 10.10
C GLY A 48 25.97 2.37 10.89
N LYS A 49 26.38 1.29 10.23
CA LYS A 49 26.38 -0.08 10.80
C LYS A 49 27.20 -0.26 12.08
N HIS A 50 28.13 0.65 12.40
CA HIS A 50 28.98 0.60 13.60
C HIS A 50 28.79 1.81 14.52
N SER A 51 27.75 2.61 14.30
CA SER A 51 27.41 3.73 15.19
C SER A 51 26.77 3.18 16.47
N THR A 52 27.54 3.17 17.55
CA THR A 52 27.14 2.63 18.86
C THR A 52 27.01 3.70 19.94
N ASP A 53 27.43 4.94 19.65
CA ASP A 53 27.39 6.05 20.60
C ASP A 53 25.96 6.53 20.85
N VAL A 54 25.57 6.60 22.13
CA VAL A 54 24.37 7.27 22.61
C VAL A 54 24.80 8.51 23.40
N PRO A 55 24.52 9.73 22.90
CA PRO A 55 24.95 10.95 23.56
C PRO A 55 24.47 11.02 25.02
N MET A 56 25.38 11.34 25.92
CA MET A 56 25.14 11.51 27.37
C MET A 56 24.76 10.22 28.13
N ASP A 57 24.86 9.04 27.51
CA ASP A 57 24.58 7.75 28.18
C ASP A 57 25.66 6.69 27.84
N PRO A 58 26.77 6.64 28.63
CA PRO A 58 27.85 5.68 28.40
C PRO A 58 27.45 4.22 28.62
N GLU A 59 26.50 3.95 29.53
CA GLU A 59 26.02 2.60 29.80
C GLU A 59 25.21 2.08 28.62
N LEU A 60 24.32 2.91 28.07
CA LEU A 60 23.56 2.56 26.88
C LEU A 60 24.46 2.43 25.66
N SER A 61 25.48 3.29 25.51
CA SER A 61 26.50 3.16 24.46
C SER A 61 27.22 1.81 24.54
N ALA A 62 27.64 1.38 25.73
CA ALA A 62 28.28 0.08 25.94
C ALA A 62 27.34 -1.09 25.62
N TYR A 63 26.06 -0.99 25.96
CA TYR A 63 25.05 -2.01 25.65
C TYR A 63 24.82 -2.14 24.13
N VAL A 64 24.72 -1.01 23.42
CA VAL A 64 24.60 -1.00 21.95
C VAL A 64 25.85 -1.57 21.31
N ASP A 65 27.03 -1.26 21.84
CA ASP A 65 28.31 -1.81 21.35
C ASP A 65 28.40 -3.33 21.50
N GLN A 66 27.91 -3.89 22.61
CA GLN A 66 27.81 -5.33 22.82
C GLN A 66 26.89 -6.00 21.79
N LEU A 67 25.71 -5.42 21.51
CA LEU A 67 24.83 -5.92 20.46
C LEU A 67 25.49 -5.81 19.08
N ASN A 68 26.18 -4.70 18.80
CA ASN A 68 26.94 -4.55 17.56
C ASN A 68 28.03 -5.63 17.42
N ALA A 69 28.70 -6.00 18.51
CA ALA A 69 29.71 -7.06 18.50
C ALA A 69 29.11 -8.41 18.09
N LEU A 70 27.94 -8.76 18.65
CA LEU A 70 27.21 -9.98 18.29
C LEU A 70 26.77 -9.97 16.81
N VAL A 71 26.38 -8.80 16.31
CA VAL A 71 25.83 -8.67 14.96
C VAL A 71 26.94 -8.53 13.90
N TYR A 72 27.84 -7.56 14.00
CA TYR A 72 28.78 -7.24 12.92
C TYR A 72 30.24 -7.62 13.18
N ARG A 73 30.64 -7.93 14.43
CA ARG A 73 32.05 -8.24 14.79
C ARG A 73 32.26 -9.68 15.26
N ARG A 74 31.27 -10.56 15.09
CA ARG A 74 31.38 -11.97 15.45
C ARG A 74 32.29 -12.74 14.49
N ASP A 75 32.80 -13.86 14.98
CA ASP A 75 33.57 -14.81 14.18
C ASP A 75 32.74 -15.43 13.04
N ALA A 76 33.36 -15.63 11.88
CA ALA A 76 32.69 -16.12 10.68
C ALA A 76 32.15 -17.56 10.83
N ARG A 77 32.84 -18.42 11.59
CA ARG A 77 32.37 -19.78 11.89
C ARG A 77 31.13 -19.74 12.78
N VAL A 78 31.09 -18.84 13.76
CA VAL A 78 29.90 -18.63 14.59
C VAL A 78 28.74 -18.12 13.73
N ALA A 79 29.00 -17.17 12.84
CA ALA A 79 28.00 -16.67 11.91
C ALA A 79 27.37 -17.78 11.06
N GLN A 80 28.18 -18.68 10.52
CA GLN A 80 27.72 -19.80 9.72
C GLN A 80 26.89 -20.80 10.55
N ALA A 81 27.29 -21.07 11.79
CA ALA A 81 26.61 -22.02 12.67
C ALA A 81 25.21 -21.55 13.11
N CYS A 82 24.97 -20.24 13.21
CA CYS A 82 23.71 -19.70 13.68
C CYS A 82 22.59 -19.71 12.62
N GLY A 83 22.93 -19.70 11.33
CA GLY A 83 21.97 -19.72 10.22
C GLY A 83 21.17 -18.42 10.03
N ASP A 84 20.43 -18.36 8.93
CA ASP A 84 19.83 -17.11 8.43
C ASP A 84 18.61 -16.63 9.21
N HIS A 85 17.88 -17.53 9.87
CA HIS A 85 16.75 -17.20 10.75
C HIS A 85 17.21 -16.44 11.99
N TYR A 86 18.23 -16.97 12.70
CA TYR A 86 18.84 -16.25 13.81
C TYR A 86 19.38 -14.92 13.33
N TRP A 87 20.01 -14.90 12.16
CA TRP A 87 20.63 -13.70 11.63
C TRP A 87 19.62 -12.58 11.35
N LEU A 88 18.45 -12.93 10.83
CA LEU A 88 17.37 -11.98 10.63
C LEU A 88 16.92 -11.36 11.96
N LEU A 89 16.74 -12.18 12.99
CA LEU A 89 16.30 -11.72 14.31
C LEU A 89 17.38 -10.88 15.02
N ALA A 90 18.66 -11.22 14.87
CA ALA A 90 19.76 -10.44 15.41
C ALA A 90 19.87 -9.06 14.73
N LEU A 91 19.67 -9.00 13.41
CA LEU A 91 19.55 -7.74 12.68
C LEU A 91 18.33 -6.95 13.13
N ALA A 92 17.16 -7.58 13.26
CA ALA A 92 15.94 -6.94 13.74
C ALA A 92 16.14 -6.31 15.13
N ALA A 93 16.79 -7.02 16.06
CA ALA A 93 17.15 -6.49 17.37
C ALA A 93 18.07 -5.27 17.27
N TRP A 94 19.11 -5.33 16.42
CA TRP A 94 20.04 -4.21 16.18
C TRP A 94 19.33 -2.95 15.66
N TYR A 95 18.56 -3.06 14.59
CA TYR A 95 17.87 -1.91 14.00
C TYR A 95 16.76 -1.37 14.91
N THR A 96 16.05 -2.25 15.62
CA THR A 96 15.01 -1.83 16.59
C THR A 96 15.63 -1.01 17.72
N LEU A 97 16.77 -1.47 18.26
CA LEU A 97 17.43 -0.78 19.34
C LEU A 97 17.96 0.58 18.89
N GLN A 98 18.66 0.63 17.75
CA GLN A 98 19.20 1.87 17.18
C GLN A 98 18.08 2.87 16.84
N ASP A 99 16.97 2.40 16.29
CA ASP A 99 15.80 3.24 16.01
C ASP A 99 15.25 3.87 17.28
N LYS A 100 15.05 3.05 18.32
CA LYS A 100 14.42 3.50 19.56
C LYS A 100 15.25 4.51 20.34
N ILE A 101 16.56 4.31 20.44
CA ILE A 101 17.41 5.07 21.38
C ILE A 101 18.28 6.11 20.69
N VAL A 102 18.49 6.03 19.37
CA VAL A 102 19.31 6.98 18.62
C VAL A 102 18.45 7.78 17.62
N ILE A 103 17.72 7.10 16.74
CA ILE A 103 17.02 7.74 15.61
C ILE A 103 15.82 8.55 16.11
N GLN A 104 14.86 7.90 16.79
CA GLN A 104 13.64 8.57 17.26
C GLN A 104 13.93 9.79 18.16
N PRO A 105 14.86 9.73 19.15
CA PRO A 105 15.20 10.89 19.96
C PRO A 105 15.86 12.02 19.17
N ALA A 106 16.76 11.72 18.22
CA ALA A 106 17.40 12.75 17.39
C ALA A 106 16.37 13.49 16.52
N LEU A 107 15.45 12.75 15.89
CA LEU A 107 14.36 13.33 15.09
C LEU A 107 13.44 14.21 15.97
N ALA A 108 13.06 13.73 17.15
CA ALA A 108 12.24 14.49 18.10
C ALA A 108 12.93 15.79 18.56
N ALA A 109 14.26 15.80 18.66
CA ALA A 109 15.06 16.98 19.00
C ALA A 109 15.28 17.95 17.82
N GLY A 110 14.66 17.73 16.66
CA GLY A 110 14.84 18.56 15.47
C GLY A 110 16.16 18.31 14.73
N THR A 111 16.87 17.21 15.03
CA THR A 111 18.14 16.86 14.39
C THR A 111 17.88 15.89 13.25
N HIS A 112 18.35 16.20 12.04
CA HIS A 112 18.27 15.29 10.90
C HIS A 112 19.13 14.04 11.14
N VAL A 113 18.66 12.91 10.64
CA VAL A 113 19.36 11.63 10.75
C VAL A 113 19.69 11.17 9.35
N VAL A 114 20.98 11.04 9.03
CA VAL A 114 21.45 10.48 7.76
C VAL A 114 21.86 9.04 8.00
N LEU A 115 21.18 8.08 7.36
CA LEU A 115 21.49 6.65 7.48
C LEU A 115 22.40 6.20 6.32
N ASP A 116 23.62 5.78 6.66
CA ASP A 116 24.49 5.03 5.76
C ASP A 116 24.13 3.55 5.84
N ASN A 117 23.15 3.18 4.99
CA ASN A 117 22.50 1.87 4.91
C ASN A 117 21.42 1.64 6.00
N ALA A 118 20.25 1.14 5.57
CA ALA A 118 19.12 0.82 6.44
C ALA A 118 18.57 -0.58 6.14
N HIS A 119 17.49 -0.95 6.82
CA HIS A 119 16.82 -2.25 6.69
C HIS A 119 16.41 -2.59 5.24
N HIS A 120 16.21 -1.61 4.35
CA HIS A 120 15.88 -1.81 2.93
C HIS A 120 16.82 -2.78 2.19
N LYS A 121 18.14 -2.68 2.41
CA LYS A 121 19.10 -3.61 1.78
C LYS A 121 19.01 -5.02 2.38
N ILE A 122 18.67 -5.10 3.66
CA ILE A 122 18.47 -6.38 4.36
C ILE A 122 17.24 -7.07 3.80
N LEU A 123 16.12 -6.34 3.65
CA LEU A 123 14.91 -6.84 3.00
C LEU A 123 15.20 -7.37 1.58
N ALA A 124 15.97 -6.62 0.79
CA ALA A 124 16.36 -7.07 -0.54
C ALA A 124 17.19 -8.37 -0.54
N ARG A 125 18.09 -8.55 0.43
CA ARG A 125 18.88 -9.79 0.60
C ARG A 125 18.01 -10.97 1.04
N TYR A 126 17.10 -10.74 1.99
CA TYR A 126 16.19 -11.79 2.46
C TYR A 126 15.07 -12.12 1.46
N ALA A 127 14.76 -11.22 0.52
CA ALA A 127 13.82 -11.49 -0.57
C ALA A 127 14.37 -12.47 -1.63
N ILE A 128 15.67 -12.75 -1.64
CA ILE A 128 16.31 -13.76 -2.49
C ILE A 128 16.92 -14.91 -1.69
N ASN A 129 16.73 -14.91 -0.38
CA ASN A 129 17.18 -15.98 0.50
C ASN A 129 16.17 -17.14 0.46
N PRO A 130 16.60 -18.38 0.18
CA PRO A 130 15.68 -19.52 0.09
C PRO A 130 15.23 -20.05 1.46
N ASP A 131 16.02 -19.82 2.50
CA ASP A 131 15.83 -20.43 3.83
C ASP A 131 14.87 -19.63 4.70
N VAL A 132 14.71 -18.33 4.46
CA VAL A 132 13.89 -17.43 5.28
C VAL A 132 12.81 -16.76 4.44
N SER A 133 11.56 -16.86 4.90
CA SER A 133 10.41 -16.23 4.25
C SER A 133 10.56 -14.71 4.15
N THR A 134 10.31 -14.15 2.96
CA THR A 134 10.26 -12.70 2.74
C THR A 134 9.24 -12.02 3.65
N SER A 135 8.09 -12.66 3.90
CA SER A 135 7.05 -12.10 4.78
C SER A 135 7.52 -11.98 6.23
N LEU A 136 8.38 -12.90 6.71
CA LEU A 136 8.94 -12.80 8.05
C LEU A 136 9.91 -11.61 8.12
N ALA A 137 10.78 -11.46 7.12
CA ALA A 137 11.71 -10.34 7.04
C ALA A 137 10.99 -8.98 7.02
N GLU A 138 9.92 -8.85 6.23
CA GLU A 138 9.10 -7.62 6.20
C GLU A 138 8.44 -7.32 7.57
N GLN A 139 7.91 -8.34 8.25
CA GLN A 139 7.23 -8.16 9.53
C GLN A 139 8.16 -7.68 10.65
N VAL A 140 9.39 -8.22 10.74
CA VAL A 140 10.31 -7.88 11.83
C VAL A 140 10.94 -6.50 11.71
N PHE A 141 10.80 -5.82 10.57
CA PHE A 141 11.25 -4.45 10.35
C PHE A 141 10.11 -3.44 10.20
N ALA A 142 8.85 -3.89 10.15
CA ALA A 142 7.69 -3.04 9.87
C ALA A 142 7.41 -1.94 10.92
N HIS A 143 8.00 -2.04 12.11
CA HIS A 143 7.83 -1.08 13.20
C HIS A 143 8.89 0.02 13.25
N LEU A 144 9.94 -0.08 12.42
CA LEU A 144 11.00 0.93 12.38
C LEU A 144 10.46 2.27 11.87
N THR A 145 11.10 3.37 12.25
CA THR A 145 10.80 4.69 11.69
C THR A 145 10.90 4.64 10.16
N GLU A 146 9.85 5.11 9.48
CA GLU A 146 9.89 5.24 8.01
C GLU A 146 10.72 6.47 7.63
N PRO A 147 11.68 6.34 6.71
CA PRO A 147 12.51 7.45 6.31
C PRO A 147 11.70 8.50 5.55
N ASP A 148 11.89 9.77 5.88
CA ASP A 148 11.30 10.90 5.17
C ASP A 148 11.85 11.02 3.74
N LEU A 149 13.07 10.51 3.50
CA LEU A 149 13.69 10.48 2.18
C LEU A 149 14.60 9.27 2.01
N VAL A 150 14.53 8.63 0.83
CA VAL A 150 15.45 7.55 0.45
C VAL A 150 16.18 7.91 -0.84
N PHE A 151 17.50 7.98 -0.77
CA PHE A 151 18.40 8.12 -1.93
C PHE A 151 18.88 6.76 -2.40
N PHE A 152 18.47 6.34 -3.59
CA PHE A 152 18.90 5.08 -4.17
C PHE A 152 20.00 5.28 -5.22
N LEU A 153 21.19 4.77 -4.92
CA LEU A 153 22.34 4.76 -5.81
C LEU A 153 22.30 3.51 -6.68
N ARG A 154 21.90 3.71 -7.94
CA ARG A 154 21.87 2.66 -8.96
C ARG A 154 23.23 2.54 -9.61
N ILE A 155 23.82 1.36 -9.53
CA ILE A 155 25.05 0.97 -10.20
C ILE A 155 24.92 -0.49 -10.62
N ASP A 156 25.45 -0.86 -11.78
CA ASP A 156 25.57 -2.26 -12.17
C ASP A 156 26.62 -3.00 -11.32
N ALA A 157 26.40 -4.29 -11.08
CA ALA A 157 27.25 -5.04 -10.15
C ALA A 157 28.73 -5.10 -10.59
N ARG A 158 29.00 -5.12 -11.90
CA ARG A 158 30.36 -5.16 -12.45
C ARG A 158 31.13 -3.85 -12.20
N ALA A 159 30.50 -2.70 -12.41
CA ALA A 159 31.07 -1.40 -12.06
C ALA A 159 31.20 -1.23 -10.54
N ALA A 160 30.26 -1.77 -9.76
CA ALA A 160 30.33 -1.75 -8.31
C ALA A 160 31.52 -2.57 -7.77
N LEU A 161 31.77 -3.74 -8.35
CA LEU A 161 32.94 -4.57 -8.07
C LEU A 161 34.24 -3.83 -8.42
N ALA A 162 34.33 -3.25 -9.62
CA ALA A 162 35.51 -2.51 -10.07
C ALA A 162 35.86 -1.33 -9.14
N ARG A 163 34.88 -0.70 -8.48
CA ARG A 163 35.09 0.35 -7.47
C ARG A 163 35.60 -0.17 -6.14
N LYS A 164 35.20 -1.38 -5.75
CA LYS A 164 35.43 -1.94 -4.41
C LYS A 164 36.74 -2.73 -4.34
N GLY A 165 37.07 -3.48 -5.39
CA GLY A 165 38.27 -4.32 -5.48
C GLY A 165 38.20 -5.62 -4.67
N GLU A 166 37.86 -5.55 -3.38
CA GLU A 166 37.77 -6.72 -2.49
C GLU A 166 36.36 -6.89 -1.93
N PHE A 167 35.92 -8.12 -1.65
CA PHE A 167 34.60 -8.39 -1.06
C PHE A 167 34.62 -9.61 -0.14
N SER A 168 33.59 -9.71 0.70
CA SER A 168 33.37 -10.79 1.65
C SER A 168 32.39 -11.84 1.11
N SER A 169 32.37 -13.04 1.71
CA SER A 169 31.41 -14.10 1.35
C SER A 169 29.94 -13.71 1.55
N LEU A 170 29.66 -12.77 2.46
CA LEU A 170 28.32 -12.21 2.65
C LEU A 170 27.85 -11.42 1.42
N GLU A 171 28.78 -10.85 0.66
CA GLU A 171 28.50 -10.04 -0.53
C GLU A 171 28.35 -10.88 -1.80
N THR A 172 28.51 -12.20 -1.69
CA THR A 172 28.25 -13.19 -2.73
C THR A 172 27.08 -14.12 -2.38
N GLY A 173 26.36 -13.85 -1.27
CA GLY A 173 25.29 -14.74 -0.80
C GLY A 173 25.80 -16.10 -0.33
N HIS A 174 27.06 -16.17 0.10
CA HIS A 174 27.74 -17.38 0.59
C HIS A 174 27.95 -18.45 -0.49
N SER A 175 27.73 -18.16 -1.78
CA SER A 175 27.84 -19.14 -2.85
C SER A 175 29.26 -19.35 -3.39
N GLY A 176 30.22 -18.50 -3.01
CA GLY A 176 31.61 -18.61 -3.44
C GLY A 176 32.40 -17.31 -3.28
N GLY A 177 33.59 -17.24 -3.84
CA GLY A 177 34.57 -16.17 -3.61
C GLY A 177 35.13 -15.53 -4.88
N ASP A 178 34.55 -15.80 -6.05
CA ASP A 178 34.98 -15.20 -7.31
C ASP A 178 34.11 -13.99 -7.71
N ASP A 179 34.62 -13.23 -8.68
CA ASP A 179 34.00 -12.00 -9.17
C ASP A 179 32.61 -12.23 -9.78
N GLU A 180 32.38 -13.38 -10.42
CA GLU A 180 31.10 -13.67 -11.07
C GLU A 180 30.01 -14.04 -10.05
N ASP A 181 30.38 -14.69 -8.94
CA ASP A 181 29.48 -14.89 -7.81
C ASP A 181 29.05 -13.57 -7.15
N PHE A 182 29.99 -12.62 -7.00
CA PHE A 182 29.66 -11.28 -6.54
C PHE A 182 28.68 -10.59 -7.51
N ILE A 183 28.99 -10.60 -8.81
CA ILE A 183 28.17 -9.94 -9.82
C ILE A 183 26.75 -10.52 -9.82
N ARG A 184 26.62 -11.84 -9.90
CA ARG A 184 25.33 -12.54 -9.92
C ARG A 184 24.51 -12.23 -8.66
N TYR A 185 25.11 -12.31 -7.48
CA TYR A 185 24.39 -12.04 -6.24
C TYR A 185 23.96 -10.58 -6.13
N GLN A 186 24.84 -9.64 -6.45
CA GLN A 186 24.53 -8.21 -6.36
C GLN A 186 23.52 -7.78 -7.42
N ASP A 187 23.48 -8.39 -8.61
CA ASP A 187 22.42 -8.15 -9.60
C ASP A 187 21.04 -8.61 -9.08
N LEU A 188 20.98 -9.74 -8.38
CA LEU A 188 19.74 -10.20 -7.74
C LEU A 188 19.29 -9.24 -6.63
N VAL A 189 20.21 -8.78 -5.78
CA VAL A 189 19.91 -7.78 -4.73
C VAL A 189 19.50 -6.45 -5.37
N LEU A 190 20.16 -6.02 -6.45
CA LEU A 190 19.83 -4.79 -7.18
C LEU A 190 18.42 -4.84 -7.75
N ALA A 191 18.03 -5.97 -8.35
CA ALA A 191 16.67 -6.17 -8.85
C ALA A 191 15.63 -6.01 -7.72
N LYS A 192 15.90 -6.54 -6.52
CA LYS A 192 15.01 -6.34 -5.35
C LYS A 192 14.97 -4.90 -4.85
N LEU A 193 16.09 -4.20 -4.85
CA LEU A 193 16.11 -2.77 -4.52
C LEU A 193 15.34 -1.93 -5.55
N GLN A 194 15.39 -2.28 -6.84
CA GLN A 194 14.59 -1.63 -7.88
C GLN A 194 13.09 -1.91 -7.71
N GLU A 195 12.71 -3.11 -7.26
CA GLU A 195 11.33 -3.42 -6.88
C GLU A 195 10.85 -2.53 -5.72
N HIS A 196 11.70 -2.34 -4.68
CA HIS A 196 11.37 -1.46 -3.55
C HIS A 196 11.27 0.01 -3.95
N GLU A 197 12.17 0.50 -4.81
CA GLU A 197 12.14 1.86 -5.34
C GLU A 197 10.80 2.19 -6.03
N GLN A 198 10.28 1.26 -6.85
CA GLN A 198 9.01 1.43 -7.55
C GLN A 198 7.80 1.53 -6.61
N ARG A 199 7.94 1.04 -5.36
CA ARG A 199 6.91 1.04 -4.33
C ARG A 199 7.04 2.22 -3.36
N GLY A 200 8.25 2.76 -3.15
CA GLY A 200 8.58 3.63 -2.01
C GLY A 200 8.87 5.10 -2.32
N GLY A 201 8.72 5.56 -3.57
CA GLY A 201 8.94 6.98 -3.91
C GLY A 201 10.39 7.47 -3.75
N TRP A 202 11.37 6.57 -3.90
CA TRP A 202 12.78 6.88 -3.66
C TRP A 202 13.35 7.85 -4.72
N LEU A 203 14.27 8.71 -4.30
CA LEU A 203 15.07 9.52 -5.20
C LEU A 203 16.25 8.71 -5.73
N SER A 204 16.18 8.33 -7.00
CA SER A 204 17.20 7.50 -7.61
C SER A 204 18.20 8.27 -8.44
N MET A 205 19.45 7.85 -8.35
CA MET A 205 20.54 8.38 -9.16
C MET A 205 21.32 7.22 -9.77
N ASN A 206 21.46 7.23 -11.11
CA ASN A 206 22.38 6.31 -11.77
C ASN A 206 23.80 6.85 -11.60
N VAL A 207 24.63 6.09 -10.88
CA VAL A 207 26.01 6.46 -10.60
C VAL A 207 27.02 5.61 -11.37
N THR A 208 26.61 4.70 -12.27
CA THR A 208 27.53 3.81 -13.03
C THR A 208 28.67 4.58 -13.69
N HIS A 209 28.37 5.68 -14.36
CA HIS A 209 29.36 6.49 -15.10
C HIS A 209 29.77 7.78 -14.39
N ILE A 210 29.32 7.96 -13.15
CA ILE A 210 29.68 9.13 -12.35
C ILE A 210 30.93 8.78 -11.55
N ASP A 211 32.02 9.51 -11.79
CA ASP A 211 33.23 9.43 -10.98
C ASP A 211 32.89 9.73 -9.51
N ARG A 212 33.65 9.14 -8.57
CA ARG A 212 33.40 9.19 -7.11
C ARG A 212 33.15 10.63 -6.60
N ASP A 213 33.67 11.63 -7.30
CA ASP A 213 33.59 13.04 -6.94
C ASP A 213 32.49 13.87 -7.67
N ALA A 214 31.81 13.34 -8.70
CA ALA A 214 30.98 14.14 -9.63
C ALA A 214 29.45 14.10 -9.40
N VAL A 215 28.98 13.54 -8.29
CA VAL A 215 27.56 13.26 -7.97
C VAL A 215 26.67 14.52 -7.77
N TYR A 216 27.22 15.74 -7.82
CA TYR A 216 26.50 16.98 -7.45
C TYR A 216 26.55 18.08 -8.52
N LYS A 217 25.79 17.94 -9.62
CA LYS A 217 25.39 19.10 -10.44
C LYS A 217 23.90 19.03 -10.81
N PRO A 218 23.07 20.00 -10.40
CA PRO A 218 21.68 20.08 -10.83
C PRO A 218 21.59 20.47 -12.31
N GLN A 219 20.72 19.80 -13.07
CA GLN A 219 20.35 20.23 -14.43
C GLN A 219 19.22 21.27 -14.38
N PRO A 220 19.27 22.33 -15.22
CA PRO A 220 18.23 23.36 -15.24
C PRO A 220 17.00 22.93 -16.05
N GLN A 221 15.80 23.21 -15.51
CA GLN A 221 14.51 23.04 -16.20
C GLN A 221 14.25 24.21 -17.18
N PRO A 222 13.60 23.97 -18.33
CA PRO A 222 13.18 25.04 -19.24
C PRO A 222 11.88 25.72 -18.78
N SER A 223 11.80 27.03 -18.99
CA SER A 223 10.70 27.93 -18.63
C SER A 223 9.49 27.79 -19.59
N PRO A 224 8.24 28.03 -19.12
CA PRO A 224 7.05 27.94 -19.96
C PRO A 224 6.75 29.25 -20.71
N THR A 225 6.46 29.14 -22.01
CA THR A 225 5.87 30.21 -22.84
C THR A 225 4.34 30.20 -22.78
N ALA A 226 3.76 31.40 -22.84
CA ALA A 226 2.35 31.72 -22.62
C ALA A 226 1.42 31.55 -23.85
N SER A 227 0.12 31.77 -23.61
CA SER A 227 -1.08 31.79 -24.48
C SER A 227 -1.85 30.46 -24.55
N SER A 228 -3.18 30.39 -24.47
CA SER A 228 -4.27 31.37 -24.57
C SER A 228 -5.53 30.88 -23.81
N SER A 229 -6.40 31.81 -23.40
CA SER A 229 -7.65 31.63 -22.64
C SER A 229 -8.71 30.74 -23.33
N PRO A 230 -9.55 29.99 -22.58
CA PRO A 230 -10.73 29.30 -23.11
C PRO A 230 -12.03 30.10 -22.89
N SER A 231 -12.95 29.99 -23.84
CA SER A 231 -14.35 30.44 -23.78
C SER A 231 -15.26 29.43 -23.04
N ASP A 232 -16.35 29.96 -22.48
CA ASP A 232 -17.31 29.35 -21.54
C ASP A 232 -17.94 27.99 -21.92
N PRO A 233 -18.42 27.19 -20.92
CA PRO A 233 -18.98 25.85 -21.11
C PRO A 233 -20.51 25.87 -21.34
N PRO A 234 -21.09 24.86 -22.02
CA PRO A 234 -22.52 24.57 -21.92
C PRO A 234 -22.85 23.54 -20.84
N ASP A 235 -24.06 23.71 -20.33
CA ASP A 235 -24.80 23.03 -19.26
C ASP A 235 -24.68 21.51 -19.08
N SER A 236 -24.57 21.14 -17.79
CA SER A 236 -25.28 20.08 -17.04
C SER A 236 -25.66 18.75 -17.73
N PRO A 237 -25.16 17.57 -17.26
CA PRO A 237 -25.65 16.29 -17.74
C PRO A 237 -26.92 15.84 -16.99
N ARG A 238 -28.03 15.72 -17.74
CA ARG A 238 -29.19 14.87 -17.39
C ARG A 238 -28.96 13.44 -17.90
N GLY A 239 -29.30 12.45 -17.09
CA GLY A 239 -29.72 11.12 -17.56
C GLY A 239 -28.81 9.95 -17.18
N LEU A 240 -29.15 9.25 -16.11
CA LEU A 240 -28.78 7.85 -15.88
C LEU A 240 -29.39 7.00 -17.00
N HIS A 241 -28.63 6.73 -18.05
CA HIS A 241 -28.98 5.67 -19.00
C HIS A 241 -28.80 4.32 -18.31
N GLN A 242 -29.91 3.59 -18.13
CA GLN A 242 -29.88 2.16 -17.77
C GLN A 242 -29.05 1.42 -18.81
N MET A 243 -27.86 0.95 -18.40
CA MET A 243 -27.04 0.04 -19.18
C MET A 243 -27.78 -1.32 -19.28
N PRO A 244 -27.79 -1.97 -20.45
CA PRO A 244 -28.53 -3.21 -20.65
C PRO A 244 -27.99 -4.35 -19.76
N VAL A 245 -28.92 -5.19 -19.28
CA VAL A 245 -28.65 -6.38 -18.46
C VAL A 245 -27.82 -7.39 -19.27
N THR A 246 -26.52 -7.40 -19.05
CA THR A 246 -25.62 -8.41 -19.62
C THR A 246 -25.24 -9.41 -18.55
N ARG A 247 -25.81 -10.63 -18.65
CA ARG A 247 -25.30 -11.81 -17.95
C ARG A 247 -23.82 -12.02 -18.32
N PRO A 248 -23.02 -12.68 -17.45
CA PRO A 248 -21.71 -13.15 -17.86
C PRO A 248 -21.88 -14.02 -19.11
N THR A 249 -21.38 -13.58 -20.26
CA THR A 249 -21.34 -14.43 -21.45
C THR A 249 -20.27 -15.49 -21.26
N ASP A 250 -20.57 -16.74 -21.63
CA ASP A 250 -19.56 -17.80 -21.60
C ASP A 250 -18.33 -17.37 -22.42
N GLY A 251 -17.14 -17.59 -21.87
CA GLY A 251 -15.91 -17.13 -22.49
C GLY A 251 -14.79 -16.85 -21.48
N GLU A 252 -13.65 -16.38 -22.00
CA GLU A 252 -12.47 -16.08 -21.20
C GLU A 252 -12.32 -14.58 -20.94
N TYR A 253 -11.94 -14.26 -19.70
CA TYR A 253 -11.81 -12.87 -19.23
C TYR A 253 -10.61 -12.70 -18.32
N VAL A 254 -10.05 -11.49 -18.29
CA VAL A 254 -9.27 -11.01 -17.14
C VAL A 254 -10.24 -10.31 -16.19
N CYS A 255 -10.31 -10.77 -14.94
CA CYS A 255 -11.18 -10.20 -13.93
C CYS A 255 -10.54 -8.96 -13.29
N HIS A 256 -11.23 -7.82 -13.30
CA HIS A 256 -10.81 -6.58 -12.64
C HIS A 256 -11.33 -6.44 -11.20
N GLY A 257 -12.20 -7.36 -10.77
CA GLY A 257 -12.82 -7.40 -9.45
C GLY A 257 -14.24 -6.82 -9.44
N VAL A 258 -14.80 -6.69 -8.23
CA VAL A 258 -16.13 -6.09 -8.03
C VAL A 258 -16.03 -4.57 -8.10
N THR A 259 -17.01 -3.93 -8.75
CA THR A 259 -17.18 -2.48 -8.83
C THR A 259 -18.60 -2.09 -8.47
N TRP A 260 -18.75 -0.92 -7.82
CA TRP A 260 -20.06 -0.32 -7.49
C TRP A 260 -20.29 0.98 -8.27
N ALA A 261 -19.52 1.22 -9.32
CA ALA A 261 -19.60 2.43 -10.13
C ALA A 261 -20.96 2.63 -10.83
N THR A 262 -21.74 1.56 -11.01
CA THR A 262 -23.08 1.59 -11.62
C THR A 262 -24.21 1.82 -10.60
N GLY A 263 -23.88 1.93 -9.31
CA GLY A 263 -24.84 2.05 -8.20
C GLY A 263 -25.24 0.71 -7.58
N ASP A 264 -24.82 -0.40 -8.19
CA ASP A 264 -25.04 -1.78 -7.76
C ASP A 264 -23.75 -2.61 -8.01
N PRO A 265 -23.57 -3.77 -7.34
CA PRO A 265 -22.34 -4.54 -7.46
C PRO A 265 -22.29 -5.28 -8.79
N ARG A 266 -21.24 -5.03 -9.56
CA ARG A 266 -20.95 -5.68 -10.84
C ARG A 266 -19.57 -6.33 -10.79
N LEU A 267 -19.40 -7.43 -11.52
CA LEU A 267 -18.07 -7.97 -11.79
C LEU A 267 -17.53 -7.31 -13.06
N LEU A 268 -16.39 -6.64 -12.94
CA LEU A 268 -15.76 -5.95 -14.05
C LEU A 268 -14.82 -6.91 -14.78
N LEU A 269 -15.11 -7.20 -16.05
CA LEU A 269 -14.38 -8.20 -16.83
C LEU A 269 -13.81 -7.60 -18.10
N ALA A 270 -12.57 -7.97 -18.44
CA ALA A 270 -11.95 -7.66 -19.72
C ALA A 270 -11.96 -8.92 -20.61
N PRO A 271 -12.74 -8.96 -21.70
CA PRO A 271 -12.78 -10.13 -22.58
C PRO A 271 -11.40 -10.44 -23.18
N LEU A 272 -11.17 -11.72 -23.48
CA LEU A 272 -10.01 -12.21 -24.21
C LEU A 272 -10.41 -12.68 -25.61
N PRO A 273 -9.52 -12.52 -26.62
CA PRO A 273 -8.18 -11.94 -26.52
C PRO A 273 -8.18 -10.39 -26.45
N ASP A 274 -9.27 -9.72 -26.84
CA ASP A 274 -9.39 -8.27 -26.87
C ASP A 274 -10.81 -7.81 -26.47
N GLY A 275 -11.10 -6.51 -26.60
CA GLY A 275 -12.40 -5.92 -26.26
C GLY A 275 -12.36 -4.95 -25.09
N SER A 276 -13.47 -4.21 -24.93
CA SER A 276 -13.67 -3.24 -23.84
C SER A 276 -14.12 -3.92 -22.56
N LEU A 277 -14.00 -3.22 -21.42
CA LEU A 277 -14.52 -3.73 -20.15
C LEU A 277 -16.03 -3.92 -20.21
N VAL A 278 -16.49 -5.03 -19.64
CA VAL A 278 -17.92 -5.34 -19.48
C VAL A 278 -18.27 -5.35 -18.00
N TYR A 279 -19.43 -4.77 -17.67
CA TYR A 279 -19.99 -4.71 -16.33
C TYR A 279 -21.02 -5.80 -16.17
N THR A 280 -20.61 -6.89 -15.54
CA THR A 280 -21.42 -8.11 -15.48
C THR A 280 -22.27 -8.13 -14.22
N GLU A 281 -23.57 -8.42 -14.37
CA GLU A 281 -24.46 -8.64 -13.23
C GLU A 281 -24.08 -9.89 -12.46
N ILE A 282 -23.99 -9.78 -11.13
CA ILE A 282 -23.70 -10.91 -10.27
C ILE A 282 -24.81 -11.21 -9.26
N MET A 283 -25.63 -10.22 -8.92
CA MET A 283 -26.69 -10.39 -7.92
C MET A 283 -27.77 -11.34 -8.43
N HIS A 284 -28.09 -12.34 -7.61
CA HIS A 284 -29.10 -13.38 -7.88
C HIS A 284 -28.85 -14.17 -9.17
N GLN A 285 -27.61 -14.15 -9.68
CA GLN A 285 -27.19 -14.95 -10.82
C GLN A 285 -26.35 -16.14 -10.35
N GLN A 286 -26.46 -17.25 -11.08
CA GLN A 286 -25.50 -18.34 -10.98
C GLN A 286 -24.20 -17.90 -11.65
N LEU A 287 -23.12 -17.81 -10.88
CA LEU A 287 -21.78 -17.50 -11.36
C LEU A 287 -20.94 -18.79 -11.33
N GLY A 288 -20.61 -19.30 -12.51
CA GLY A 288 -19.71 -20.44 -12.70
C GLY A 288 -18.44 -20.02 -13.45
N PHE A 289 -17.27 -20.40 -12.96
CA PHE A 289 -16.00 -20.15 -13.63
C PHE A 289 -14.90 -21.16 -13.28
N ALA A 290 -13.95 -21.33 -14.19
CA ALA A 290 -12.67 -21.98 -13.96
C ALA A 290 -11.52 -20.96 -13.89
N ILE A 291 -10.51 -21.21 -13.06
CA ILE A 291 -9.36 -20.32 -12.88
C ILE A 291 -8.19 -20.68 -13.79
N GLY A 292 -7.70 -19.68 -14.54
CA GLY A 292 -6.44 -19.75 -15.27
C GLY A 292 -5.22 -19.42 -14.40
N THR A 293 -4.04 -19.84 -14.86
CA THR A 293 -2.78 -19.64 -14.12
C THR A 293 -2.25 -18.20 -14.23
N GLY A 294 -1.40 -17.83 -13.26
CA GLY A 294 -0.70 -16.55 -13.24
C GLY A 294 -1.56 -15.36 -12.80
N ARG A 295 -0.97 -14.15 -12.90
CA ARG A 295 -1.68 -12.88 -12.73
C ARG A 295 -1.57 -12.03 -13.98
N TRP A 296 -2.63 -11.29 -14.26
CA TRP A 296 -2.86 -10.59 -15.51
C TRP A 296 -3.22 -9.14 -15.23
N CYS A 297 -2.71 -8.25 -16.08
CA CYS A 297 -2.82 -6.82 -15.87
C CYS A 297 -4.29 -6.38 -15.96
N THR A 298 -4.78 -5.74 -14.90
CA THR A 298 -6.14 -5.16 -14.85
C THR A 298 -6.20 -3.76 -15.49
N GLY A 299 -5.34 -3.50 -16.47
CA GLY A 299 -5.31 -2.23 -17.19
C GLY A 299 -4.91 -1.02 -16.34
N ARG A 300 -5.47 0.15 -16.66
CA ARG A 300 -5.16 1.45 -16.02
C ARG A 300 -6.42 2.27 -15.77
N TYR A 301 -6.32 3.29 -14.93
CA TYR A 301 -7.32 4.35 -14.87
C TYR A 301 -6.96 5.50 -15.81
N GLN A 302 -7.96 6.09 -16.45
CA GLN A 302 -7.82 7.29 -17.26
C GLN A 302 -8.92 8.30 -16.92
N PHE A 303 -8.61 9.58 -17.07
CA PHE A 303 -9.59 10.65 -17.02
C PHE A 303 -10.29 10.74 -18.38
N VAL A 304 -11.62 10.59 -18.40
CA VAL A 304 -12.41 10.79 -19.64
C VAL A 304 -12.81 12.25 -19.79
N ASP A 305 -12.93 12.94 -18.67
CA ASP A 305 -13.05 14.40 -18.57
C ASP A 305 -12.31 14.87 -17.29
N THR A 306 -12.50 16.13 -16.90
CA THR A 306 -11.80 16.72 -15.74
C THR A 306 -12.12 16.09 -14.38
N VAL A 307 -13.19 15.29 -14.26
CA VAL A 307 -13.66 14.73 -12.98
C VAL A 307 -13.95 13.24 -13.02
N ARG A 308 -14.20 12.67 -14.20
CA ARG A 308 -14.58 11.27 -14.36
C ARG A 308 -13.37 10.40 -14.67
N VAL A 309 -13.13 9.47 -13.77
CA VAL A 309 -12.08 8.46 -13.88
C VAL A 309 -12.71 7.14 -14.25
N GLU A 310 -12.25 6.53 -15.34
CA GLU A 310 -12.71 5.23 -15.80
C GLU A 310 -11.57 4.22 -15.82
N ALA A 311 -11.91 2.97 -15.53
CA ALA A 311 -11.00 1.86 -15.75
C ALA A 311 -10.94 1.54 -17.24
N VAL A 312 -9.76 1.22 -17.74
CA VAL A 312 -9.51 0.81 -19.12
C VAL A 312 -8.76 -0.50 -19.09
N ALA A 313 -9.23 -1.49 -19.85
CA ALA A 313 -8.57 -2.79 -19.94
C ALA A 313 -7.14 -2.69 -20.51
N CYS A 314 -6.26 -3.61 -20.10
CA CYS A 314 -4.91 -3.68 -20.64
C CYS A 314 -4.96 -4.05 -22.14
N LEU A 315 -4.52 -3.15 -23.02
CA LEU A 315 -4.54 -3.38 -24.47
C LEU A 315 -3.83 -4.68 -24.85
N ASP A 316 -2.70 -4.96 -24.21
CA ASP A 316 -1.84 -6.11 -24.53
C ASP A 316 -2.24 -7.38 -23.78
N ARG A 317 -3.25 -7.31 -22.89
CA ARG A 317 -3.66 -8.39 -21.96
C ARG A 317 -2.46 -9.07 -21.30
N ALA A 318 -1.44 -8.27 -21.00
CA ALA A 318 -0.14 -8.75 -20.54
C ALA A 318 -0.20 -9.32 -19.11
N PRO A 319 0.75 -10.19 -18.73
CA PRO A 319 0.94 -10.57 -17.34
C PRO A 319 1.09 -9.34 -16.44
N ALA A 320 0.53 -9.42 -15.23
CA ALA A 320 0.67 -8.37 -14.24
C ALA A 320 2.06 -8.37 -13.63
N GLY A 321 2.62 -7.18 -13.39
CA GLY A 321 3.71 -6.99 -12.45
C GLY A 321 3.23 -7.04 -10.99
N GLN A 322 4.10 -6.64 -10.07
CA GLN A 322 3.82 -6.69 -8.64
C GLN A 322 2.65 -5.79 -8.22
N SER A 323 2.47 -4.64 -8.88
CA SER A 323 1.36 -3.69 -8.64
C SER A 323 0.00 -4.16 -9.18
N GLY A 324 -0.08 -5.33 -9.81
CA GLY A 324 -1.28 -5.78 -10.52
C GLY A 324 -1.43 -5.19 -11.93
N GLN A 325 -0.51 -4.33 -12.35
CA GLN A 325 -0.46 -3.74 -13.69
C GLN A 325 0.83 -4.15 -14.43
N CYS A 326 0.79 -4.20 -15.76
CA CYS A 326 1.99 -4.29 -16.58
C CYS A 326 2.70 -2.91 -16.63
N ALA A 327 3.98 -2.89 -17.03
CA ALA A 327 4.78 -1.65 -17.05
C ALA A 327 4.18 -0.53 -17.92
N ARG A 328 3.47 -0.89 -19.00
CA ARG A 328 2.79 0.09 -19.87
C ARG A 328 1.59 0.73 -19.16
N CYS A 329 0.67 -0.09 -18.63
CA CYS A 329 -0.50 0.39 -17.92
C CYS A 329 -0.11 1.19 -16.67
N PHE A 330 0.87 0.70 -15.90
CA PHE A 330 1.36 1.39 -14.71
C PHE A 330 1.89 2.79 -15.04
N ARG A 331 2.69 2.95 -16.11
CA ARG A 331 3.23 4.27 -16.51
C ARG A 331 2.16 5.26 -16.99
N GLN A 332 1.11 4.74 -17.61
CA GLN A 332 0.02 5.54 -18.19
C GLN A 332 -1.12 5.79 -17.20
N ASP A 333 -1.11 5.18 -16.02
CA ASP A 333 -2.13 5.37 -15.00
C ASP A 333 -1.95 6.74 -14.35
N GLU A 334 -2.75 7.71 -14.79
CA GLU A 334 -2.68 9.09 -14.28
C GLU A 334 -3.26 9.20 -12.86
N PHE A 335 -4.15 8.30 -12.48
CA PHE A 335 -4.84 8.32 -11.18
C PHE A 335 -3.95 7.79 -10.04
N ARG A 336 -2.88 7.04 -10.35
CA ARG A 336 -1.96 6.46 -9.35
C ARG A 336 -1.39 7.47 -8.33
N PHE A 337 -1.30 8.75 -8.71
CA PHE A 337 -0.76 9.81 -7.85
C PHE A 337 -1.78 10.37 -6.83
N ALA A 338 -3.05 9.98 -6.90
CA ALA A 338 -4.12 10.54 -6.05
C ALA A 338 -3.86 10.31 -4.54
N HIS A 339 -3.23 9.20 -4.17
CA HIS A 339 -2.94 8.89 -2.75
C HIS A 339 -1.85 9.79 -2.15
N GLN A 340 -0.86 10.20 -2.93
CA GLN A 340 0.30 10.97 -2.48
C GLN A 340 0.19 12.48 -2.79
N PHE A 341 -0.96 12.93 -3.30
CA PHE A 341 -1.14 14.31 -3.76
C PHE A 341 -0.84 15.38 -2.69
N HIS A 342 -1.07 15.06 -1.42
CA HIS A 342 -0.82 15.96 -0.28
C HIS A 342 0.67 16.11 0.06
N GLN A 343 1.53 15.18 -0.37
CA GLN A 343 2.96 15.13 -0.02
C GLN A 343 3.83 15.97 -0.96
N ASP A 344 3.67 15.84 -2.28
CA ASP A 344 4.61 16.43 -3.26
C ASP A 344 4.00 17.41 -4.26
N GLY A 345 2.66 17.50 -4.34
CA GLY A 345 1.94 18.46 -5.21
C GLY A 345 2.15 18.31 -6.73
N ARG A 346 3.04 17.42 -7.19
CA ARG A 346 3.24 17.06 -8.60
C ARG A 346 2.22 15.99 -9.01
N ALA A 347 1.29 16.38 -9.87
CA ALA A 347 0.26 15.50 -10.42
C ALA A 347 -0.09 15.95 -11.84
N PRO A 348 -0.52 15.04 -12.72
CA PRO A 348 -1.12 15.41 -14.01
C PRO A 348 -2.25 16.42 -13.82
N GLU A 349 -2.45 17.33 -14.79
CA GLU A 349 -3.45 18.40 -14.74
C GLU A 349 -4.87 17.87 -14.45
N ALA A 350 -5.26 16.76 -15.08
CA ALA A 350 -6.55 16.13 -14.83
C ALA A 350 -6.72 15.67 -13.37
N LEU A 351 -5.66 15.10 -12.78
CA LEU A 351 -5.67 14.73 -11.37
C LEU A 351 -5.69 15.97 -10.46
N ARG A 352 -4.99 17.05 -10.80
CA ARG A 352 -5.06 18.31 -10.03
C ARG A 352 -6.49 18.84 -9.98
N ARG A 353 -7.16 18.92 -11.14
CA ARG A 353 -8.56 19.36 -11.24
C ARG A 353 -9.53 18.46 -10.50
N TYR A 354 -9.29 17.14 -10.53
CA TYR A 354 -10.05 16.19 -9.73
C TYR A 354 -9.84 16.44 -8.23
N MET A 355 -8.60 16.68 -7.79
CA MET A 355 -8.28 16.97 -6.40
C MET A 355 -8.75 18.35 -5.95
N GLU A 356 -8.97 19.31 -6.85
CA GLU A 356 -9.59 20.62 -6.55
C GLU A 356 -11.10 20.53 -6.30
N LYS A 357 -11.73 19.38 -6.55
CA LYS A 357 -13.16 19.19 -6.25
C LYS A 357 -13.39 18.99 -4.76
N PRO A 358 -14.60 19.30 -4.27
CA PRO A 358 -14.96 18.98 -2.90
C PRO A 358 -14.78 17.49 -2.59
N HIS A 359 -14.29 17.23 -1.39
CA HIS A 359 -14.11 15.88 -0.85
C HIS A 359 -14.79 15.75 0.50
N LEU A 360 -15.29 14.55 0.78
CA LEU A 360 -15.88 14.22 2.07
C LEU A 360 -14.91 13.38 2.88
N LEU A 361 -14.83 13.71 4.17
CA LEU A 361 -14.24 12.89 5.21
C LEU A 361 -15.32 11.98 5.80
N TYR A 362 -15.01 10.71 6.06
CA TYR A 362 -15.97 9.77 6.64
C TYR A 362 -15.31 8.80 7.62
N LEU A 363 -16.12 8.22 8.50
CA LEU A 363 -15.81 6.99 9.23
C LEU A 363 -16.58 5.82 8.64
N ALA A 364 -15.94 4.67 8.57
CA ALA A 364 -16.53 3.40 8.17
C ALA A 364 -16.20 2.32 9.20
N THR A 365 -17.22 1.62 9.68
CA THR A 365 -17.10 0.56 10.69
C THR A 365 -17.53 -0.78 10.11
N PHE A 366 -16.74 -1.81 10.37
CA PHE A 366 -16.87 -3.16 9.84
C PHE A 366 -17.50 -4.11 10.86
N ALA A 367 -17.75 -5.35 10.45
CA ALA A 367 -18.51 -6.34 11.21
C ALA A 367 -17.91 -6.70 12.58
N ASP A 368 -16.60 -6.57 12.77
CA ASP A 368 -15.90 -6.78 14.03
C ASP A 368 -15.80 -5.51 14.89
N GLY A 369 -16.45 -4.41 14.48
CA GLY A 369 -16.34 -3.11 15.11
C GLY A 369 -15.10 -2.31 14.72
N ALA A 370 -14.18 -2.88 13.91
CA ALA A 370 -13.04 -2.13 13.41
C ALA A 370 -13.53 -0.89 12.65
N THR A 371 -13.03 0.28 13.02
CA THR A 371 -13.40 1.55 12.40
C THR A 371 -12.21 2.12 11.67
N LYS A 372 -12.42 2.68 10.49
CA LYS A 372 -11.42 3.44 9.75
C LYS A 372 -11.92 4.83 9.41
N VAL A 373 -10.99 5.76 9.29
CA VAL A 373 -11.24 7.04 8.61
C VAL A 373 -10.97 6.88 7.12
N GLY A 374 -11.62 7.69 6.29
CA GLY A 374 -11.46 7.65 4.86
C GLY A 374 -11.94 8.91 4.18
N THR A 375 -11.56 9.05 2.92
CA THR A 375 -11.93 10.19 2.07
C THR A 375 -12.56 9.74 0.75
N ALA A 376 -13.47 10.55 0.23
CA ALA A 376 -14.14 10.36 -1.05
C ALA A 376 -14.28 11.69 -1.78
N ALA A 377 -14.02 11.73 -3.08
CA ALA A 377 -14.44 12.88 -3.88
C ALA A 377 -15.97 12.92 -3.95
N GLU A 378 -16.56 14.12 -3.94
CA GLU A 378 -18.02 14.33 -3.95
C GLU A 378 -18.75 13.52 -5.04
N PRO A 379 -18.27 13.45 -6.30
CA PRO A 379 -18.96 12.70 -7.35
C PRO A 379 -19.00 11.19 -7.09
N ARG A 380 -18.09 10.68 -6.25
CA ARG A 380 -17.97 9.26 -5.90
C ARG A 380 -18.42 8.96 -4.48
N LYS A 381 -18.98 9.93 -3.75
CA LYS A 381 -19.42 9.84 -2.35
C LYS A 381 -20.01 8.48 -2.02
N ARG A 382 -21.10 8.10 -2.72
CA ARG A 382 -21.82 6.84 -2.52
C ARG A 382 -21.01 5.61 -2.94
N SER A 383 -20.60 5.53 -4.21
CA SER A 383 -19.85 4.38 -4.75
C SER A 383 -18.60 4.04 -3.92
N ARG A 384 -17.93 5.04 -3.34
CA ARG A 384 -16.75 4.85 -2.52
C ARG A 384 -17.06 4.09 -1.23
N LEU A 385 -18.13 4.41 -0.52
CA LEU A 385 -18.48 3.66 0.71
C LEU A 385 -19.01 2.26 0.39
N ASP A 386 -19.80 2.13 -0.67
CA ASP A 386 -20.34 0.85 -1.12
C ASP A 386 -19.19 -0.14 -1.45
N GLU A 387 -18.14 0.32 -2.14
CA GLU A 387 -16.92 -0.44 -2.44
C GLU A 387 -16.14 -0.87 -1.19
N GLN A 388 -16.21 -0.11 -0.10
CA GLN A 388 -15.40 -0.36 1.09
C GLN A 388 -15.92 -1.52 1.93
N GLY A 389 -17.17 -1.94 1.74
CA GLY A 389 -17.80 -3.03 2.49
C GLY A 389 -18.04 -2.69 3.95
N ALA A 390 -18.44 -1.45 4.25
CA ALA A 390 -18.78 -1.01 5.60
C ALA A 390 -20.16 -1.57 6.04
N LEU A 391 -20.34 -1.78 7.34
CA LEU A 391 -21.67 -2.02 7.93
C LEU A 391 -22.33 -0.70 8.33
N PHE A 392 -21.53 0.21 8.91
CA PHE A 392 -21.96 1.54 9.31
C PHE A 392 -20.97 2.55 8.75
N ALA A 393 -21.47 3.71 8.32
CA ALA A 393 -20.62 4.81 7.94
C ALA A 393 -21.31 6.16 8.15
N THR A 394 -20.51 7.18 8.46
CA THR A 394 -20.96 8.56 8.64
C THR A 394 -19.98 9.50 7.95
N TYR A 395 -20.49 10.37 7.08
CA TYR A 395 -19.74 11.50 6.53
C TYR A 395 -19.61 12.56 7.61
N LEU A 396 -18.37 12.88 7.97
CA LEU A 396 -18.06 13.74 9.10
C LEU A 396 -18.02 15.21 8.70
N ALA A 397 -17.39 15.53 7.57
CA ALA A 397 -17.20 16.90 7.11
C ALA A 397 -16.99 16.92 5.59
N GLU A 398 -17.33 18.05 4.98
CA GLU A 398 -16.94 18.39 3.62
C GLU A 398 -15.66 19.25 3.66
N SER A 399 -14.82 19.08 2.66
CA SER A 399 -13.57 19.80 2.48
C SER A 399 -13.53 20.37 1.06
N PRO A 400 -13.02 21.60 0.86
CA PRO A 400 -13.03 22.23 -0.45
C PRO A 400 -12.21 21.48 -1.49
N ASP A 401 -11.19 20.73 -1.07
CA ASP A 401 -10.30 20.00 -1.95
C ASP A 401 -9.74 18.71 -1.30
N GLY A 402 -9.19 17.85 -2.15
CA GLY A 402 -8.62 16.56 -1.81
C GLY A 402 -7.30 16.62 -1.04
N ARG A 403 -6.63 17.78 -0.96
CA ARG A 403 -5.45 17.96 -0.11
C ARG A 403 -5.89 18.28 1.33
N ALA A 404 -6.80 19.23 1.50
CA ALA A 404 -7.33 19.64 2.79
C ALA A 404 -8.00 18.46 3.50
N VAL A 405 -8.81 17.66 2.79
CA VAL A 405 -9.46 16.47 3.37
C VAL A 405 -8.45 15.42 3.85
N ARG A 406 -7.30 15.28 3.18
CA ARG A 406 -6.24 14.32 3.56
C ARG A 406 -5.54 14.75 4.83
N HIS A 407 -5.31 16.05 5.02
CA HIS A 407 -4.79 16.56 6.29
C HIS A 407 -5.77 16.30 7.44
N LEU A 408 -7.09 16.42 7.21
CA LEU A 408 -8.11 16.05 8.18
C LEU A 408 -8.16 14.53 8.44
N GLU A 409 -8.03 13.70 7.40
CA GLU A 409 -7.93 12.24 7.51
C GLU A 409 -6.76 11.82 8.40
N ASP A 410 -5.56 12.37 8.13
CA ASP A 410 -4.36 12.10 8.91
C ASP A 410 -4.48 12.60 10.36
N ALA A 411 -5.10 13.76 10.57
CA ALA A 411 -5.32 14.32 11.91
C ALA A 411 -6.28 13.45 12.73
N LEU A 412 -7.40 13.01 12.16
CA LEU A 412 -8.33 12.11 12.84
C LEU A 412 -7.72 10.73 13.07
N THR A 413 -6.93 10.19 12.13
CA THR A 413 -6.18 8.94 12.35
C THR A 413 -5.33 9.02 13.61
N ARG A 414 -4.55 10.09 13.76
CA ARG A 414 -3.68 10.29 14.94
C ARG A 414 -4.48 10.49 16.23
N THR A 415 -5.51 11.33 16.20
CA THR A 415 -6.28 11.67 17.41
C THR A 415 -7.14 10.51 17.89
N LEU A 416 -7.81 9.81 16.98
CA LEU A 416 -8.74 8.72 17.33
C LEU A 416 -8.06 7.36 17.44
N HIS A 417 -6.81 7.24 16.95
CA HIS A 417 -6.08 5.96 16.83
C HIS A 417 -6.83 4.94 15.95
N VAL A 418 -7.49 5.42 14.90
CA VAL A 418 -8.20 4.59 13.92
C VAL A 418 -7.41 4.53 12.61
N PRO A 419 -7.24 3.34 12.00
CA PRO A 419 -6.47 3.19 10.76
C PRO A 419 -7.18 3.86 9.56
N GLN A 420 -6.47 4.03 8.46
CA GLN A 420 -7.05 4.43 7.17
C GLN A 420 -7.43 3.22 6.28
N THR A 421 -6.96 2.03 6.65
CA THR A 421 -7.15 0.77 5.89
C THR A 421 -7.56 -0.37 6.82
N VAL A 422 -8.50 -1.20 6.34
CA VAL A 422 -8.87 -2.48 6.96
C VAL A 422 -8.77 -3.58 5.91
N ARG A 423 -8.07 -4.66 6.24
CA ARG A 423 -7.77 -5.77 5.31
C ARG A 423 -9.05 -6.53 4.93
N ALA A 424 -9.13 -6.94 3.66
CA ALA A 424 -10.28 -7.69 3.15
C ALA A 424 -10.48 -9.04 3.89
N THR A 425 -9.38 -9.74 4.20
CA THR A 425 -9.42 -11.00 4.97
C THR A 425 -10.00 -10.83 6.38
N THR A 426 -9.74 -9.68 7.04
CA THR A 426 -10.36 -9.35 8.33
C THR A 426 -11.86 -9.15 8.17
N LYS A 427 -12.29 -8.39 7.15
CA LYS A 427 -13.71 -8.17 6.86
C LYS A 427 -14.46 -9.48 6.57
N LEU A 428 -13.86 -10.35 5.76
CA LEU A 428 -14.43 -11.65 5.41
C LEU A 428 -14.69 -12.51 6.66
N LYS A 429 -13.69 -12.65 7.53
CA LYS A 429 -13.81 -13.41 8.79
C LYS A 429 -14.84 -12.77 9.73
N ALA A 430 -14.82 -11.45 9.85
CA ALA A 430 -15.77 -10.72 10.68
C ALA A 430 -17.21 -10.91 10.19
N LEU A 431 -17.45 -10.88 8.88
CA LEU A 431 -18.75 -11.15 8.27
C LEU A 431 -19.21 -12.60 8.46
N ALA A 432 -18.30 -13.58 8.37
CA ALA A 432 -18.63 -14.98 8.62
C ALA A 432 -19.01 -15.24 10.08
N ASN A 433 -18.40 -14.52 11.03
CA ASN A 433 -18.63 -14.69 12.47
C ASN A 433 -19.60 -13.66 13.07
N LEU A 434 -20.28 -12.87 12.23
CA LEU A 434 -21.15 -11.80 12.71
C LEU A 434 -22.39 -12.40 13.42
N THR A 435 -22.52 -12.12 14.71
CA THR A 435 -23.64 -12.58 15.56
C THR A 435 -24.35 -11.43 16.25
N ASP A 436 -23.73 -10.26 16.33
CA ASP A 436 -24.29 -9.05 16.92
C ASP A 436 -23.82 -7.79 16.15
N LEU A 437 -24.77 -6.91 15.83
CA LEU A 437 -24.51 -5.61 15.21
C LEU A 437 -24.43 -4.48 16.24
N THR A 438 -24.94 -4.70 17.45
CA THR A 438 -25.07 -3.68 18.49
C THR A 438 -23.71 -3.17 18.91
N ALA A 439 -22.75 -4.06 19.16
CA ALA A 439 -21.39 -3.68 19.51
C ALA A 439 -20.71 -2.83 18.41
N ALA A 440 -20.86 -3.23 17.14
CA ALA A 440 -20.28 -2.50 16.01
C ALA A 440 -20.95 -1.12 15.81
N SER A 441 -22.29 -1.04 15.96
CA SER A 441 -23.03 0.23 15.90
C SER A 441 -22.63 1.17 17.04
N ALA A 442 -22.55 0.68 18.27
CA ALA A 442 -22.15 1.47 19.43
C ALA A 442 -20.70 1.98 19.29
N THR A 443 -19.81 1.14 18.78
CA THR A 443 -18.43 1.53 18.46
C THR A 443 -18.39 2.62 17.38
N HIS A 444 -19.23 2.50 16.35
CA HIS A 444 -19.35 3.52 15.32
C HIS A 444 -19.80 4.86 15.90
N ASP A 445 -20.91 4.89 16.65
CA ASP A 445 -21.45 6.11 17.25
C ASP A 445 -20.46 6.77 18.23
N HIS A 446 -19.72 5.96 19.00
CA HIS A 446 -18.65 6.43 19.88
C HIS A 446 -17.54 7.14 19.08
N HIS A 447 -17.07 6.53 17.99
CA HIS A 447 -16.04 7.13 17.15
C HIS A 447 -16.53 8.36 16.39
N VAL A 448 -17.80 8.39 15.96
CA VAL A 448 -18.41 9.58 15.34
C VAL A 448 -18.43 10.75 16.32
N THR A 449 -18.82 10.51 17.57
CA THR A 449 -18.82 11.54 18.62
C THR A 449 -17.41 12.09 18.85
N ARG A 450 -16.42 11.19 19.04
CA ARG A 450 -15.01 11.59 19.20
C ARG A 450 -14.44 12.33 18.00
N ALA A 451 -14.86 11.96 16.78
CA ALA A 451 -14.45 12.65 15.57
C ALA A 451 -15.05 14.06 15.49
N ALA A 452 -16.33 14.22 15.86
CA ALA A 452 -16.97 15.54 15.93
C ALA A 452 -16.23 16.47 16.91
N ASP A 453 -15.89 15.98 18.10
CA ASP A 453 -15.12 16.73 19.10
C ASP A 453 -13.74 17.13 18.55
N ALA A 454 -13.04 16.20 17.90
CA ALA A 454 -11.73 16.46 17.31
C ALA A 454 -11.80 17.48 16.16
N LEU A 455 -12.84 17.42 15.33
CA LEU A 455 -13.05 18.39 14.24
C LEU A 455 -13.37 19.79 14.77
N ALA A 456 -14.14 19.89 15.86
CA ALA A 456 -14.43 21.17 16.51
C ALA A 456 -13.14 21.83 17.04
N VAL A 457 -12.20 21.06 17.60
CA VAL A 457 -10.88 21.56 18.02
C VAL A 457 -10.03 22.04 16.83
N MET A 458 -10.29 21.54 15.62
CA MET A 458 -9.61 21.91 14.38
C MET A 458 -10.36 23.02 13.60
N ASP A 459 -11.31 23.71 14.24
CA ASP A 459 -12.16 24.74 13.60
C ASP A 459 -12.87 24.26 12.32
N THR A 460 -13.17 22.96 12.25
CA THR A 460 -13.85 22.34 11.10
C THR A 460 -15.28 21.98 11.46
N SER A 461 -16.26 22.50 10.71
CA SER A 461 -17.67 22.20 10.93
C SER A 461 -18.00 20.74 10.59
N ALA A 462 -18.61 20.03 11.55
CA ALA A 462 -19.08 18.68 11.34
C ALA A 462 -20.49 18.66 10.72
N MET A 463 -20.68 17.83 9.69
CA MET A 463 -21.95 17.59 8.99
C MET A 463 -22.70 16.35 9.53
N LEU A 464 -21.97 15.32 9.94
CA LEU A 464 -22.50 14.07 10.55
C LEU A 464 -23.66 13.42 9.78
N GLU A 465 -23.52 13.27 8.47
CA GLU A 465 -24.52 12.60 7.62
C GLU A 465 -24.32 11.08 7.63
N LYS A 466 -25.32 10.32 8.09
CA LYS A 466 -25.30 8.86 8.06
C LYS A 466 -25.41 8.34 6.63
N TRP A 467 -24.54 7.42 6.24
CA TRP A 467 -24.63 6.72 4.96
C TRP A 467 -25.74 5.66 5.01
N THR A 468 -26.55 5.62 3.96
CA THR A 468 -27.55 4.56 3.76
C THR A 468 -26.92 3.41 2.98
N PRO A 469 -26.81 2.20 3.56
CA PRO A 469 -26.21 1.07 2.87
C PRO A 469 -27.07 0.57 1.69
N PRO A 470 -26.46 0.00 0.64
CA PRO A 470 -27.16 -0.49 -0.55
C PRO A 470 -27.85 -1.83 -0.28
N ALA A 471 -29.10 -2.01 -0.73
CA ALA A 471 -29.97 -3.14 -0.39
C ALA A 471 -29.38 -4.52 -0.77
N GLU A 472 -28.48 -4.57 -1.76
CA GLU A 472 -27.77 -5.76 -2.20
C GLU A 472 -26.97 -6.44 -1.07
N GLY A 473 -26.60 -5.69 -0.04
CA GLY A 473 -25.89 -6.20 1.14
C GLY A 473 -26.77 -6.67 2.30
N ASP A 474 -28.10 -6.55 2.22
CA ASP A 474 -28.98 -6.68 3.40
C ASP A 474 -28.86 -8.04 4.08
N ARG A 475 -28.84 -9.14 3.32
CA ARG A 475 -28.69 -10.49 3.91
C ARG A 475 -27.33 -10.73 4.54
N MET A 476 -26.30 -10.00 4.12
CA MET A 476 -24.97 -10.08 4.74
C MET A 476 -24.87 -9.21 6.00
N ARG A 477 -25.77 -8.22 6.16
CA ARG A 477 -25.86 -7.29 7.30
C ARG A 477 -26.96 -7.64 8.30
N VAL A 478 -27.41 -8.88 8.34
CA VAL A 478 -28.22 -9.42 9.43
C VAL A 478 -27.41 -10.43 10.23
N THR A 479 -27.81 -10.66 11.47
CA THR A 479 -27.22 -11.63 12.39
C THR A 479 -27.88 -13.02 12.28
N ASP A 480 -29.02 -13.08 11.60
CA ASP A 480 -29.84 -14.28 11.49
C ASP A 480 -29.36 -15.17 10.33
N GLY A 481 -29.33 -16.48 10.59
CA GLY A 481 -28.98 -17.50 9.58
C GLY A 481 -27.62 -18.13 9.78
N VAL A 482 -27.46 -19.36 9.28
CA VAL A 482 -26.20 -20.10 9.33
C VAL A 482 -25.34 -19.68 8.14
N ARG A 483 -24.18 -19.10 8.45
CA ARG A 483 -23.17 -18.75 7.45
C ARG A 483 -21.81 -19.31 7.82
N VAL A 484 -21.06 -19.73 6.82
CA VAL A 484 -19.72 -20.30 6.98
C VAL A 484 -18.79 -19.70 5.94
N LEU A 485 -17.48 -19.73 6.22
CA LEU A 485 -16.49 -19.38 5.20
C LEU A 485 -16.55 -20.41 4.07
N TYR A 486 -16.48 -19.91 2.83
CA TYR A 486 -16.35 -20.79 1.68
C TYR A 486 -15.05 -21.60 1.78
N PRO A 487 -15.12 -22.94 1.69
CA PRO A 487 -14.01 -23.81 2.07
C PRO A 487 -12.93 -23.95 0.98
N HIS A 488 -13.17 -23.43 -0.23
CA HIS A 488 -12.25 -23.55 -1.35
C HIS A 488 -11.57 -22.22 -1.67
N ASP A 489 -10.31 -22.28 -2.08
CA ASP A 489 -9.58 -21.11 -2.55
C ASP A 489 -10.09 -20.71 -3.95
N LEU A 490 -10.71 -19.52 -4.07
CA LEU A 490 -11.22 -18.97 -5.34
C LEU A 490 -10.14 -18.75 -6.41
N ARG A 491 -8.87 -18.98 -6.08
CA ARG A 491 -7.73 -18.81 -6.97
C ARG A 491 -7.33 -20.12 -7.67
N GLU A 492 -8.05 -21.21 -7.43
CA GLU A 492 -7.69 -22.55 -7.91
C GLU A 492 -8.93 -23.37 -8.31
N GLY A 493 -8.84 -24.06 -9.44
CA GLY A 493 -9.88 -24.99 -9.88
C GLY A 493 -11.14 -24.31 -10.45
N GLU A 494 -12.28 -24.93 -10.19
CA GLU A 494 -13.59 -24.54 -10.70
C GLU A 494 -14.51 -24.14 -9.56
N HIS A 495 -15.35 -23.15 -9.79
CA HIS A 495 -16.31 -22.66 -8.80
C HIS A 495 -17.65 -22.41 -9.45
N GLY A 496 -18.71 -22.61 -8.68
CA GLY A 496 -20.08 -22.36 -9.09
C GLY A 496 -20.99 -22.13 -7.90
N PHE A 497 -21.64 -20.98 -7.86
CA PHE A 497 -22.55 -20.57 -6.79
C PHE A 497 -23.50 -19.46 -7.23
N THR A 498 -24.63 -19.32 -6.54
CA THR A 498 -25.54 -18.18 -6.71
C THR A 498 -25.23 -17.11 -5.67
N ILE A 499 -24.96 -15.88 -6.10
CA ILE A 499 -24.71 -14.76 -5.18
C ILE A 499 -26.05 -14.18 -4.73
N VAL A 500 -26.28 -14.11 -3.42
CA VAL A 500 -27.54 -13.60 -2.84
C VAL A 500 -27.37 -12.31 -2.04
N SER A 501 -26.12 -11.93 -1.72
CA SER A 501 -25.82 -10.66 -1.08
C SER A 501 -24.38 -10.22 -1.37
N CYS A 502 -24.13 -8.91 -1.40
CA CYS A 502 -22.79 -8.37 -1.60
C CYS A 502 -22.54 -7.12 -0.74
N VAL A 503 -21.37 -7.07 -0.08
CA VAL A 503 -20.89 -5.92 0.71
C VAL A 503 -19.43 -5.66 0.33
N GLY A 504 -19.15 -4.57 -0.40
CA GLY A 504 -17.83 -4.31 -0.98
C GLY A 504 -17.46 -5.38 -1.99
N THR A 505 -16.46 -6.21 -1.69
CA THR A 505 -16.06 -7.37 -2.51
C THR A 505 -16.50 -8.71 -1.92
N GLN A 506 -17.08 -8.69 -0.72
CA GLN A 506 -17.48 -9.87 0.03
C GLN A 506 -18.90 -10.25 -0.40
N VAL A 507 -19.16 -11.54 -0.62
CA VAL A 507 -20.47 -12.02 -1.05
C VAL A 507 -20.97 -13.14 -0.16
N LEU A 508 -22.29 -13.18 0.02
CA LEU A 508 -23.01 -14.34 0.52
C LEU A 508 -23.49 -15.13 -0.68
N ALA A 509 -23.10 -16.39 -0.76
CA ALA A 509 -23.41 -17.26 -1.88
C ALA A 509 -24.07 -18.56 -1.41
N ILE A 510 -24.92 -19.13 -2.27
CA ILE A 510 -25.58 -20.42 -2.07
C ILE A 510 -25.00 -21.40 -3.06
N LEU A 511 -24.62 -22.59 -2.59
CA LEU A 511 -24.13 -23.66 -3.45
C LEU A 511 -25.30 -24.46 -4.03
N PRO A 512 -25.20 -24.93 -5.28
CA PRO A 512 -26.22 -25.83 -5.84
C PRO A 512 -26.41 -27.07 -4.95
N GLY A 513 -27.65 -27.28 -4.48
CA GLY A 513 -28.00 -28.43 -3.64
C GLY A 513 -27.83 -28.23 -2.13
N ASP A 514 -27.38 -27.06 -1.67
CA ASP A 514 -27.27 -26.70 -0.24
C ASP A 514 -27.88 -25.30 -0.02
N ASP A 515 -29.19 -25.27 0.22
CA ASP A 515 -29.98 -24.05 0.42
C ASP A 515 -30.07 -23.59 1.88
N GLN A 516 -29.53 -24.40 2.82
CA GLN A 516 -29.61 -24.14 4.25
C GLN A 516 -28.41 -23.36 4.80
N VAL A 517 -27.27 -23.41 4.10
CA VAL A 517 -26.03 -22.76 4.53
C VAL A 517 -25.60 -21.67 3.55
N GLY A 518 -25.41 -20.46 4.06
CA GLY A 518 -24.81 -19.36 3.30
C GLY A 518 -23.28 -19.40 3.35
N TYR A 519 -22.63 -19.35 2.20
CA TYR A 519 -21.17 -19.31 2.10
C TYR A 519 -20.67 -17.88 1.93
N VAL A 520 -19.77 -17.45 2.81
CA VAL A 520 -19.15 -16.13 2.79
C VAL A 520 -17.79 -16.22 2.09
N LEU A 521 -17.60 -15.44 1.03
CA LEU A 521 -16.38 -15.46 0.19
C LEU A 521 -16.03 -14.09 -0.37
N ASP A 522 -14.76 -13.91 -0.79
CA ASP A 522 -14.24 -12.63 -1.29
C ASP A 522 -13.98 -12.69 -2.80
N LEU A 523 -14.86 -12.10 -3.61
CA LEU A 523 -14.65 -12.01 -5.06
C LEU A 523 -13.46 -11.10 -5.43
N GLY A 524 -12.94 -10.33 -4.47
CA GLY A 524 -11.68 -9.60 -4.63
C GLY A 524 -10.48 -10.52 -4.91
N ALA A 525 -10.55 -11.80 -4.53
CA ALA A 525 -9.52 -12.80 -4.83
C ALA A 525 -9.36 -13.08 -6.34
N LEU A 526 -10.40 -12.79 -7.14
CA LEU A 526 -10.38 -12.96 -8.60
C LEU A 526 -9.67 -11.81 -9.32
N LYS A 527 -9.40 -10.68 -8.65
CA LYS A 527 -8.78 -9.52 -9.29
C LYS A 527 -7.41 -9.87 -9.86
N GLY A 528 -7.23 -9.60 -11.16
CA GLY A 528 -6.04 -9.93 -11.92
C GLY A 528 -5.89 -11.41 -12.26
N ARG A 529 -6.94 -12.22 -12.10
CA ARG A 529 -6.97 -13.61 -12.59
C ARG A 529 -7.61 -13.69 -13.97
N ARG A 530 -7.16 -14.67 -14.75
CA ARG A 530 -7.94 -15.12 -15.91
C ARG A 530 -8.99 -16.10 -15.42
N ILE A 531 -10.22 -15.89 -15.87
CA ILE A 531 -11.33 -16.78 -15.57
C ILE A 531 -12.02 -17.19 -16.87
N THR A 532 -12.41 -18.46 -16.95
CA THR A 532 -13.28 -18.96 -18.01
C THR A 532 -14.66 -19.09 -17.42
N VAL A 533 -15.59 -18.24 -17.83
CA VAL A 533 -16.98 -18.24 -17.38
C VAL A 533 -17.76 -19.31 -18.15
N GLY A 534 -18.57 -20.08 -17.43
CA GLY A 534 -19.38 -21.15 -17.99
C GLY A 534 -20.17 -21.91 -16.93
N PRO A 535 -20.76 -23.07 -17.26
CA PRO A 535 -21.59 -23.86 -16.35
C PRO A 535 -20.78 -24.69 -15.33
N PHE A 536 -19.80 -24.07 -14.69
CA PHE A 536 -18.95 -24.70 -13.69
C PHE A 536 -19.64 -24.82 -12.33
N THR A 537 -19.23 -25.82 -11.56
CA THR A 537 -19.74 -26.09 -10.21
C THR A 537 -18.60 -26.11 -9.21
N SER A 538 -18.87 -25.69 -7.98
CA SER A 538 -17.87 -25.79 -6.91
C SER A 538 -17.55 -27.26 -6.61
N PRO A 539 -16.32 -27.57 -6.13
CA PRO A 539 -15.99 -28.92 -5.68
C PRO A 539 -16.90 -29.32 -4.51
N THR A 540 -17.19 -30.61 -4.38
CA THR A 540 -17.90 -31.11 -3.21
C THR A 540 -17.04 -30.95 -1.96
N ALA A 541 -17.50 -30.14 -1.01
CA ALA A 541 -16.90 -30.09 0.31
C ALA A 541 -17.28 -31.36 1.09
N ALA A 542 -16.31 -32.11 1.58
CA ALA A 542 -16.55 -32.97 2.73
C ALA A 542 -16.81 -32.04 3.91
N VAL A 543 -18.08 -31.75 4.21
CA VAL A 543 -18.45 -31.01 5.41
C VAL A 543 -18.01 -31.85 6.60
N GLN A 544 -16.83 -31.55 7.16
CA GLN A 544 -16.46 -32.04 8.48
C GLN A 544 -17.43 -31.36 9.45
N SER A 545 -18.51 -32.05 9.78
CA SER A 545 -19.30 -31.78 10.96
C SER A 545 -18.36 -31.89 12.16
N SER A 546 -17.86 -30.75 12.64
CA SER A 546 -17.15 -30.68 13.90
C SER A 546 -18.13 -31.07 15.01
N LEU A 547 -18.16 -32.36 15.33
CA LEU A 547 -18.41 -32.84 16.68
C LEU A 547 -17.33 -32.20 17.55
N PHE A 548 -17.70 -31.24 18.39
CA PHE A 548 -17.33 -31.07 19.81
C PHE A 548 -17.77 -29.69 20.32
#